data_AF-A0A7K2CTN7-F1
#
_entry.id   AF-A0A7K2CTN7-F1
#
_cell.length_a   1.000
_cell.length_b   1.000
_cell.length_c   1.000
_cell.angle_alpha   90.00
_cell.angle_beta   90.00
_cell.angle_gamma   90.00
#
_symmetry.space_group_name_H-M   'P 1'
#
loop_
_entity.id
_entity.type
_entity.pdbx_description
1 polymer ?
#
loop_
_entity_poly.entity_id
_entity_poly.type
_entity_poly.pdbx_seq_one_letter_code
_entity_poly.pdbx_strand_id
1 'polypeptide(L)' 'MDLNEVAGYRVEWVSETGSTNADLLALARRGSESNRVLVADYQSAGRGRRGRTWGAAPD' A
#
# COMPACT_ATOMS: atom_id res chain seq x y z
N MET A 1 14.67 5.94 17.31
CA MET A 1 13.44 6.44 16.68
C MET A 1 13.23 5.58 15.45
N ASP A 2 12.15 4.81 15.38
CA ASP A 2 11.82 4.09 14.15
C ASP A 2 11.50 5.15 13.09
N LEU A 3 12.30 5.21 12.02
CA LEU A 3 12.11 6.18 10.93
C LEU A 3 10.79 5.94 10.18
N ASN A 4 10.16 4.78 10.41
CA ASN A 4 8.93 4.37 9.79
C ASN A 4 7.70 4.63 10.67
N GLU A 5 7.82 5.34 11.79
CA GLU A 5 6.68 5.69 12.63
C GLU A 5 6.33 7.18 12.51
N VAL A 6 5.13 7.47 11.98
CA VAL A 6 4.63 8.84 11.79
C VAL A 6 3.23 8.95 12.38
N ALA A 7 3.05 9.79 13.40
CA ALA A 7 1.77 10.02 14.06
C ALA A 7 1.04 8.73 14.51
N GLY A 8 1.79 7.71 14.95
CA GLY A 8 1.26 6.41 15.37
C GLY A 8 0.96 5.44 14.21
N TYR A 9 1.36 5.78 12.99
CA TYR A 9 1.31 4.89 11.83
C TYR A 9 2.68 4.29 11.53
N ARG A 10 2.72 2.99 11.26
CA ARG A 10 3.86 2.33 10.64
C ARG A 10 3.79 2.51 9.11
N VAL A 11 4.76 3.21 8.54
CA VAL A 11 4.86 3.53 7.12
C VAL A 11 5.92 2.64 6.47
N GLU A 12 5.55 1.97 5.39
CA GLU A 12 6.46 1.16 4.59
C GLU A 12 6.44 1.68 3.15
N TRP A 13 7.62 1.76 2.53
CA TRP A 13 7.77 2.16 1.14
C TRP A 13 8.39 1.01 0.34
N VAL A 14 7.75 0.67 -0.77
CA VAL A 14 8.23 -0.33 -1.73
C VAL A 14 8.39 0.31 -3.12
N SER A 15 9.33 -0.18 -3.90
CA SER A 15 9.51 0.31 -5.27
C SER A 15 8.36 -0.13 -6.19
N GLU A 16 7.84 -1.35 -6.01
CA GLU A 16 6.76 -1.88 -6.85
C GLU A 16 5.85 -2.83 -6.06
N THR A 17 4.56 -2.80 -6.39
CA THR A 17 3.59 -3.83 -6.01
C THR A 17 2.50 -3.99 -7.07
N GLY A 18 1.74 -5.08 -7.03
CA GLY A 18 0.47 -5.17 -7.75
C GLY A 18 -0.52 -4.10 -7.29
N SER A 19 -0.79 -4.00 -5.98
CA SER A 19 -1.59 -2.90 -5.42
C SER A 19 -1.40 -2.78 -3.92
N THR A 20 -1.07 -1.57 -3.44
CA THR A 20 -0.87 -1.31 -2.00
C THR A 20 -2.10 -1.68 -1.17
N ASN A 21 -3.29 -1.40 -1.70
CA ASN A 21 -4.55 -1.68 -1.03
C ASN A 21 -4.81 -3.20 -0.92
N ALA A 22 -4.47 -3.96 -1.97
CA ALA A 22 -4.61 -5.41 -1.96
C ALA A 22 -3.65 -6.05 -0.94
N ASP A 23 -2.42 -5.54 -0.86
CA ASP A 23 -1.42 -6.00 0.10
C ASP A 23 -1.86 -5.70 1.52
N LEU A 24 -2.25 -4.45 1.83
CA LEU A 24 -2.76 -4.05 3.15
C LEU A 24 -3.96 -4.89 3.59
N LEU A 25 -4.89 -5.18 2.67
CA LEU A 25 -6.01 -6.10 2.92
C LEU A 25 -5.55 -7.53 3.24
N ALA A 26 -4.55 -8.05 2.52
CA ALA A 26 -3.95 -9.35 2.81
C ALA A 26 -3.26 -9.35 4.18
N LEU A 27 -2.58 -8.26 4.57
CA LEU A 27 -1.97 -8.13 5.88
C LEU A 27 -3.05 -8.11 6.99
N ALA A 28 -4.14 -7.36 6.79
CA ALA A 28 -5.22 -7.30 7.75
C ALA A 28 -5.87 -8.68 7.97
N ARG A 29 -6.08 -9.45 6.89
CA ARG A 29 -6.66 -10.81 6.96
C ARG A 29 -5.82 -11.80 7.76
N ARG A 30 -4.49 -11.63 7.80
CA ARG A 30 -3.59 -12.47 8.61
C ARG A 30 -3.43 -11.98 10.06
N GLY A 31 -4.23 -10.99 10.50
CA GLY A 31 -4.16 -10.44 11.85
C GLY A 31 -3.01 -9.47 12.07
N SER A 32 -2.51 -8.80 11.02
CA SER A 32 -1.53 -7.73 11.19
C SER A 32 -2.10 -6.61 12.06
N GLU A 33 -1.22 -5.95 12.82
CA GLU A 33 -1.56 -4.74 13.56
C GLU A 33 -2.16 -3.65 12.66
N SER A 34 -3.05 -2.86 13.27
CA SER A 34 -3.67 -1.68 12.66
C SER A 34 -2.65 -0.54 12.47
N ASN A 35 -3.08 0.58 11.89
CA ASN A 35 -2.25 1.77 11.67
C ASN A 35 -1.04 1.52 10.75
N ARG A 36 -1.26 0.84 9.63
CA ARG A 36 -0.22 0.62 8.60
C ARG A 36 -0.49 1.46 7.38
N VAL A 37 0.56 2.05 6.83
CA VAL A 37 0.57 2.77 5.55
C VAL A 37 1.58 2.09 4.65
N LEU A 38 1.18 1.79 3.43
CA LEU A 38 2.06 1.26 2.39
C LEU A 38 2.08 2.23 1.22
N VAL A 39 3.26 2.75 0.91
CA VAL A 39 3.55 3.62 -0.23
C VAL A 39 4.25 2.79 -1.29
N ALA A 40 3.90 2.99 -2.55
CA ALA A 40 4.57 2.35 -3.67
C ALA A 40 4.88 3.39 -4.74
N ASP A 41 6.08 3.34 -5.31
CA ASP A 41 6.43 4.16 -6.49
C ASP A 41 5.57 3.74 -7.68
N TYR A 42 5.46 2.42 -7.90
CA TYR A 42 4.69 1.86 -9.00
C TYR A 42 3.68 0.79 -8.54
N GLN A 43 2.47 0.87 -9.09
CA GLN A 43 1.44 -0.16 -8.95
C GLN A 43 1.09 -0.78 -10.31
N SER A 44 1.49 -2.04 -10.54
CA SER A 44 1.29 -2.73 -11.82
C SER A 44 -0.15 -3.21 -12.06
N ALA A 45 -0.93 -3.35 -10.99
CA ALA A 45 -2.31 -3.84 -11.02
C ALA A 45 -3.24 -3.02 -10.11
N GLY A 46 -3.03 -1.70 -10.09
CA GLY A 46 -3.80 -0.77 -9.27
C GLY A 46 -5.31 -0.90 -9.51
N ARG A 47 -6.10 -0.87 -8.44
CA ARG A 47 -7.56 -1.06 -8.49
C ARG A 47 -8.30 0.23 -8.14
N GLY A 48 -9.05 0.76 -9.11
CA GLY A 48 -9.98 1.86 -8.94
C GLY A 48 -11.40 1.41 -8.59
N ARG A 49 -12.31 2.37 -8.43
CA ARG A 49 -13.72 2.08 -8.12
C ARG A 49 -14.44 1.45 -9.31
N ARG A 50 -15.40 0.56 -9.01
CA ARG A 50 -16.27 -0.13 -9.98
C ARG A 50 -15.49 -0.97 -11.01
N GLY A 51 -14.43 -1.64 -10.56
CA GLY A 51 -13.64 -2.54 -11.41
C GLY A 51 -12.74 -1.82 -12.42
N ARG A 52 -12.68 -0.48 -12.42
CA ARG A 52 -11.74 0.26 -13.27
C ARG A 52 -10.32 0.08 -12.77
N THR A 53 -9.36 -0.02 -13.67
CA THR A 53 -7.93 0.01 -13.34
C THR A 53 -7.53 1.38 -12.83
N TRP A 54 -6.67 1.41 -11.82
CA TRP A 54 -5.88 2.58 -11.43
C TRP A 54 -4.50 2.40 -12.05
N GLY A 55 -4.20 3.17 -13.10
CA GLY A 55 -2.89 3.13 -13.75
C GLY A 55 -1.91 4.06 -13.06
N ALA A 56 -0.67 3.61 -12.86
CA ALA A 56 0.45 4.50 -12.64
C ALA A 56 0.91 5.01 -14.01
N ALA A 57 0.86 6.32 -14.23
CA ALA A 57 1.51 6.92 -15.39
C ALA A 57 3.02 6.77 -15.22
N PRO A 58 3.79 6.47 -16.28
CA PRO A 58 5.24 6.63 -16.21
C PRO A 58 5.55 8.13 -15.99
N ASP A 59 6.61 8.39 -15.23
CA ASP A 59 7.11 9.74 -14.95
C ASP A 59 7.47 10.51 -16.24
#